data_AF-I2CCP4-F1
#
_entry.id   AF-I2CCP4-F1
#
_cell.length_a   1.000
_cell.length_b   1.000
_cell.length_c   1.000
_cell.angle_alpha   90.00
_cell.angle_beta   90.00
_cell.angle_gamma   90.00
#
_symmetry.space_group_name_H-M   'P 1'
#
loop_
_entity.id
_entity.type
_entity.pdbx_description
1 polymer ?
#
loop_
_entity_poly.entity_id
_entity_poly.type
_entity_poly.pdbx_seq_one_letter_code
_entity_poly.pdbx_strand_id
1 'polypeptide(L)'
;DESTGTMGKRLSQINVENTEDNRRQYRQLLFTTEAEKLKEHISGVILFHETFYQKADDGQGFVEKLNALGIVPGIKVDKGVVPLAGTDGECTTQGLDGLSERCAQYKKDGAGFCKWRCVLKIQSHTPSYLAMVENANVLARYATICQQNGLVPIVEPEVLPDGDHDLETAKRVTEQVLAFQYKALADHHVYLEGTLL
;
A
#
# COMPACT_ATOMS: atom_id res chain seq x y z
N ASP A 1 -1.89 -7.34 -1.62
CA ASP A 1 -2.86 -6.26 -1.99
C ASP A 1 -2.81 -5.89 -3.48
N GLU A 2 -2.41 -6.83 -4.33
CA GLU A 2 -2.33 -6.66 -5.76
C GLU A 2 -3.70 -6.35 -6.33
N SER A 3 -3.77 -5.26 -7.12
CA SER A 3 -4.96 -4.96 -7.91
C SER A 3 -5.25 -6.09 -8.89
N THR A 4 -6.47 -6.11 -9.45
CA THR A 4 -6.88 -7.09 -10.46
C THR A 4 -5.89 -7.21 -11.62
N GLY A 5 -5.33 -6.09 -12.09
CA GLY A 5 -4.33 -6.08 -13.16
C GLY A 5 -2.98 -6.68 -12.74
N THR A 6 -2.48 -6.33 -11.55
CA THR A 6 -1.21 -6.87 -11.03
C THR A 6 -1.33 -8.36 -10.73
N MET A 7 -2.43 -8.80 -10.10
CA MET A 7 -2.69 -10.21 -9.84
C MET A 7 -2.82 -11.01 -11.14
N GLY A 8 -3.42 -10.44 -12.18
CA GLY A 8 -3.50 -11.07 -13.50
C GLY A 8 -2.12 -11.39 -14.10
N LYS A 9 -1.14 -10.49 -13.96
CA LYS A 9 0.24 -10.75 -14.39
C LYS A 9 0.90 -11.90 -13.60
N ARG A 10 0.55 -12.05 -12.32
CA ARG A 10 1.06 -13.16 -11.48
C ARG A 10 0.42 -14.49 -11.87
N LEU A 11 -0.89 -14.52 -12.06
CA LEU A 11 -1.61 -15.73 -12.49
C LEU A 11 -1.17 -16.19 -13.88
N SER A 12 -0.92 -15.26 -14.82
CA SER A 12 -0.45 -15.62 -16.16
C SER A 12 0.93 -16.29 -16.16
N GLN A 13 1.81 -15.98 -15.19
CA GLN A 13 3.12 -16.63 -15.07
C GLN A 13 3.03 -18.13 -14.76
N ILE A 14 1.89 -18.58 -14.25
CA ILE A 14 1.61 -19.97 -13.92
C ILE A 14 0.45 -20.55 -14.75
N ASN A 15 0.11 -19.92 -15.87
CA ASN A 15 -0.95 -20.33 -16.80
C ASN A 15 -2.35 -20.44 -16.16
N VAL A 16 -2.66 -19.57 -15.18
CA VAL A 16 -3.98 -19.49 -14.55
C VAL A 16 -4.74 -18.26 -15.07
N GLU A 17 -6.02 -18.43 -15.38
CA GLU A 17 -6.88 -17.33 -15.85
C GLU A 17 -7.17 -16.32 -14.73
N ASN A 18 -7.23 -15.02 -15.05
CA ASN A 18 -7.51 -13.96 -14.09
C ASN A 18 -9.01 -13.78 -13.80
N THR A 19 -9.65 -14.79 -13.22
CA THR A 19 -11.03 -14.72 -12.74
C THR A 19 -11.10 -14.28 -11.28
N GLU A 20 -12.25 -13.76 -10.85
CA GLU A 20 -12.47 -13.42 -9.43
C GLU A 20 -12.27 -14.64 -8.53
N ASP A 21 -12.77 -15.80 -8.93
CA ASP A 21 -12.64 -17.02 -8.13
C ASP A 21 -11.18 -17.51 -8.05
N ASN A 22 -10.40 -17.47 -9.14
CA ASN A 22 -8.97 -17.82 -9.06
C ASN A 22 -8.20 -16.84 -8.15
N ARG A 23 -8.56 -15.56 -8.19
CA ARG A 23 -8.02 -14.53 -7.28
C ARG A 23 -8.42 -14.80 -5.83
N ARG A 24 -9.65 -15.24 -5.57
CA ARG A 24 -10.14 -15.62 -4.24
C ARG A 24 -9.43 -16.88 -3.72
N GLN A 25 -9.36 -17.94 -4.51
CA GLN A 25 -8.69 -19.19 -4.17
C GLN A 25 -7.21 -18.98 -3.85
N TYR A 26 -6.50 -18.17 -4.65
CA TYR A 26 -5.10 -17.83 -4.37
C TYR A 26 -4.93 -17.14 -3.01
N ARG A 27 -5.85 -16.23 -2.64
CA ARG A 27 -5.81 -15.51 -1.35
C ARG A 27 -6.20 -16.42 -0.20
N GLN A 28 -7.20 -17.27 -0.40
CA GLN A 28 -7.59 -18.29 0.56
C GLN A 28 -6.41 -19.21 0.88
N LEU A 29 -5.69 -19.71 -0.12
CA LEU A 29 -4.51 -20.57 0.06
C LEU A 29 -3.50 -19.94 1.03
N LEU A 30 -3.25 -18.63 0.90
CA LEU A 30 -2.37 -17.90 1.82
C LEU A 30 -2.96 -17.85 3.24
N PHE A 31 -4.23 -17.48 3.38
CA PHE A 31 -4.90 -17.26 4.67
C PHE A 31 -5.36 -18.56 5.36
N THR A 32 -5.23 -19.71 4.71
CA THR A 32 -5.50 -21.05 5.26
C THR A 32 -4.24 -21.87 5.46
N THR A 33 -3.05 -21.28 5.28
CA THR A 33 -1.80 -21.88 5.78
C THR A 33 -1.92 -22.14 7.28
N GLU A 34 -1.22 -23.16 7.79
CA GLU A 34 -1.30 -23.61 9.19
C GLU A 34 -1.38 -22.45 10.18
N ALA A 35 -2.48 -22.40 10.95
CA ALA A 35 -2.83 -21.25 11.78
C ALA A 35 -1.71 -20.88 12.75
N GLU A 36 -1.11 -21.86 13.43
CA GLU A 36 -0.03 -21.63 14.41
C GLU A 36 1.19 -20.97 13.75
N LYS A 37 1.53 -21.35 12.51
CA LYS A 37 2.62 -20.72 11.76
C LYS A 37 2.30 -19.28 11.35
N LEU A 38 1.07 -19.02 10.94
CA LEU A 38 0.67 -17.66 10.56
C LEU A 38 0.70 -16.71 11.76
N LYS A 39 0.13 -17.11 12.90
CA LYS A 39 0.03 -16.28 14.11
C LYS A 39 1.40 -15.87 14.66
N GLU A 40 2.38 -16.76 14.58
CA GLU A 40 3.74 -16.51 15.07
C GLU A 40 4.52 -15.50 14.22
N HIS A 41 4.21 -15.37 12.92
CA HIS A 41 5.08 -14.68 11.95
C HIS A 41 4.43 -13.48 11.26
N ILE A 42 3.09 -13.41 11.24
CA ILE A 42 2.35 -12.41 10.47
C ILE A 42 1.54 -11.54 11.41
N SER A 43 1.94 -10.29 11.59
CA SER A 43 1.21 -9.31 12.40
C SER A 43 0.06 -8.64 11.64
N GLY A 44 0.17 -8.53 10.31
CA GLY A 44 -0.85 -7.92 9.49
C GLY A 44 -0.77 -8.32 8.02
N VAL A 45 -1.89 -8.19 7.31
CA VAL A 45 -2.01 -8.54 5.89
C VAL A 45 -2.69 -7.40 5.14
N ILE A 46 -2.03 -6.86 4.12
CA ILE A 46 -2.62 -5.82 3.26
C ILE A 46 -3.48 -6.48 2.18
N LEU A 47 -4.75 -6.10 2.14
CA LEU A 47 -5.74 -6.59 1.20
C LEU A 47 -6.04 -5.54 0.11
N PHE A 48 -6.44 -6.03 -1.06
CA PHE A 48 -7.11 -5.21 -2.07
C PHE A 48 -8.61 -5.18 -1.79
N HIS A 49 -9.32 -4.15 -2.26
CA HIS A 49 -10.75 -3.95 -2.00
C HIS A 49 -11.60 -5.19 -2.29
N GLU A 50 -11.37 -5.86 -3.43
CA GLU A 50 -12.07 -7.10 -3.78
C GLU A 50 -11.86 -8.19 -2.70
N THR A 51 -10.61 -8.44 -2.32
CA THR A 51 -10.26 -9.46 -1.31
C THR A 51 -10.78 -9.09 0.08
N PHE A 52 -10.86 -7.80 0.41
CA PHE A 52 -11.37 -7.34 1.70
C PHE A 52 -12.82 -7.80 1.96
N TYR A 53 -13.62 -7.95 0.90
CA TYR A 53 -15.01 -8.40 0.97
C TYR A 53 -15.24 -9.84 0.48
N GLN A 54 -14.19 -10.56 0.13
CA GLN A 54 -14.26 -11.97 -0.26
C GLN A 54 -14.42 -12.89 0.95
N LYS A 55 -14.93 -14.08 0.66
CA LYS A 55 -15.15 -15.17 1.62
C LYS A 55 -14.36 -16.40 1.23
N ALA A 56 -13.98 -17.18 2.24
CA ALA A 56 -13.42 -18.51 2.05
C ALA A 56 -14.52 -19.54 1.68
N ASP A 57 -14.11 -20.74 1.29
CA ASP A 57 -15.02 -21.84 0.91
C ASP A 57 -15.97 -22.27 2.03
N ASP A 58 -15.57 -22.06 3.30
CA ASP A 58 -16.41 -22.29 4.48
C ASP A 58 -17.44 -21.17 4.75
N GLY A 59 -17.45 -20.13 3.91
CA GLY A 59 -18.34 -18.98 4.00
C GLY A 59 -17.85 -17.87 4.93
N GLN A 60 -16.73 -18.05 5.64
CA GLN A 60 -16.16 -17.04 6.53
C GLN A 60 -15.51 -15.90 5.72
N GLY A 61 -15.69 -14.65 6.14
CA GLY A 61 -15.02 -13.51 5.52
C GLY A 61 -13.51 -13.53 5.75
N PHE A 62 -12.70 -13.12 4.77
CA PHE A 62 -11.23 -13.11 4.97
C PHE A 62 -10.78 -12.19 6.10
N VAL A 63 -11.42 -11.02 6.26
CA VAL A 63 -11.18 -10.10 7.39
C VAL A 63 -11.46 -10.77 8.73
N GLU A 64 -12.58 -11.50 8.82
CA GLU A 64 -12.95 -12.25 10.03
C GLU A 64 -11.92 -13.35 10.34
N LYS A 65 -11.49 -14.08 9.31
CA LYS A 65 -10.50 -15.16 9.43
C LYS A 65 -9.14 -14.65 9.91
N LEU A 66 -8.67 -13.52 9.38
CA LEU A 66 -7.43 -12.88 9.82
C LEU A 66 -7.54 -12.39 11.28
N ASN A 67 -8.65 -11.74 11.63
CA ASN A 67 -8.89 -11.30 13.01
C ASN A 67 -8.96 -12.46 14.01
N ALA A 68 -9.54 -13.60 13.64
CA ALA A 68 -9.57 -14.81 14.48
C ALA A 68 -8.15 -15.39 14.71
N LEU A 69 -7.20 -15.08 13.82
CA LEU A 69 -5.79 -15.39 13.98
C LEU A 69 -5.01 -14.28 14.72
N GLY A 70 -5.64 -13.19 15.14
CA GLY A 70 -4.94 -12.04 15.72
C GLY A 70 -4.08 -11.28 14.69
N ILE A 71 -4.30 -11.51 13.40
CA ILE A 71 -3.61 -10.84 12.29
C ILE A 71 -4.43 -9.61 11.91
N VAL A 72 -3.80 -8.44 11.95
CA VAL A 72 -4.49 -7.19 11.66
C VAL A 72 -4.79 -7.09 10.15
N PRO A 73 -6.05 -6.88 9.73
CA PRO A 73 -6.37 -6.65 8.33
C PRO A 73 -6.00 -5.22 7.93
N GLY A 74 -5.23 -5.09 6.85
CA GLY A 74 -4.88 -3.82 6.23
C GLY A 74 -5.57 -3.64 4.88
N ILE A 75 -5.73 -2.39 4.44
CA ILE A 75 -6.38 -2.08 3.16
C ILE A 75 -5.54 -1.14 2.30
N LYS A 76 -5.34 -1.49 1.03
CA LYS A 76 -4.79 -0.57 0.03
C LYS A 76 -5.83 0.47 -0.33
N VAL A 77 -5.48 1.75 -0.20
CA VAL A 77 -6.44 2.85 -0.44
C VAL A 77 -6.05 3.81 -1.57
N ASP A 78 -4.81 3.76 -2.06
CA ASP A 78 -4.44 4.46 -3.29
C ASP A 78 -5.18 3.91 -4.51
N LYS A 79 -5.34 4.76 -5.53
CA LYS A 79 -5.95 4.45 -6.82
C LYS A 79 -4.91 4.41 -7.94
N GLY A 80 -3.66 4.08 -7.60
CA GLY A 80 -2.55 3.96 -8.54
C GLY A 80 -1.85 5.28 -8.88
N VAL A 81 -0.80 5.16 -9.69
CA VAL A 81 0.04 6.28 -10.11
C VAL A 81 -0.52 7.00 -11.34
N VAL A 82 -0.24 8.30 -11.44
CA VAL A 82 -0.55 9.16 -12.59
C VAL A 82 0.70 9.97 -12.98
N PRO A 83 0.92 10.23 -14.28
CA PRO A 83 2.13 10.91 -14.74
C PRO A 83 2.18 12.36 -14.27
N LEU A 84 3.38 12.85 -13.95
CA LEU A 84 3.63 14.27 -13.69
C LEU A 84 4.06 14.95 -15.00
N ALA A 85 3.20 15.81 -15.54
CA ALA A 85 3.49 16.52 -16.78
C ALA A 85 4.74 17.41 -16.63
N GLY A 86 5.62 17.40 -17.65
CA GLY A 86 6.87 18.16 -17.63
C GLY A 86 8.02 17.48 -16.87
N THR A 87 7.85 16.24 -16.41
CA THR A 87 8.92 15.42 -15.81
C THR A 87 9.39 14.31 -16.75
N ASP A 88 10.54 13.71 -16.45
CA ASP A 88 11.10 12.58 -17.21
C ASP A 88 10.49 11.24 -16.73
N GLY A 89 9.24 11.01 -17.13
CA GLY A 89 8.55 9.74 -16.83
C GLY A 89 8.27 9.50 -15.34
N GLU A 90 8.18 10.56 -14.54
CA GLU A 90 7.83 10.50 -13.12
C GLU A 90 6.32 10.52 -12.90
N CYS A 91 5.90 10.19 -11.68
CA CYS A 91 4.50 10.09 -11.32
C CYS A 91 4.23 10.60 -9.90
N THR A 92 2.97 10.92 -9.64
CA THR A 92 2.38 10.99 -8.29
C THR A 92 1.33 9.89 -8.16
N THR A 93 0.72 9.76 -7.00
CA THR A 93 -0.32 8.76 -6.72
C THR A 93 -1.65 9.44 -6.43
N GLN A 94 -2.73 8.92 -7.01
CA GLN A 94 -4.10 9.44 -6.81
C GLN A 94 -4.88 8.60 -5.79
N GLY A 95 -5.98 9.15 -5.28
CA GLY A 95 -6.92 8.39 -4.42
C GLY A 95 -7.50 9.14 -3.21
N LEU A 96 -7.18 10.42 -3.03
CA LEU A 96 -7.62 11.22 -1.89
C LEU A 96 -9.12 11.56 -1.94
N ASP A 97 -9.71 11.62 -3.13
CA ASP A 97 -11.13 11.92 -3.30
C ASP A 97 -12.00 10.84 -2.66
N GLY A 98 -12.83 11.26 -1.70
CA GLY A 98 -13.69 10.39 -0.89
C GLY A 98 -12.91 9.44 0.03
N LEU A 99 -11.63 9.72 0.32
CA LEU A 99 -10.79 8.83 1.12
C LEU A 99 -11.29 8.74 2.57
N SER A 100 -11.78 9.84 3.16
CA SER A 100 -12.25 9.82 4.54
C SER A 100 -13.44 8.88 4.71
N GLU A 101 -14.43 8.96 3.84
CA GLU A 101 -15.62 8.10 3.86
C GLU A 101 -15.24 6.64 3.62
N ARG A 102 -14.30 6.39 2.71
CA ARG A 102 -13.76 5.04 2.46
C ARG A 102 -13.03 4.51 3.70
N CYS A 103 -12.19 5.31 4.35
CA CYS A 103 -11.48 4.92 5.57
C CYS A 103 -12.45 4.63 6.71
N ALA A 104 -13.47 5.47 6.94
CA ALA A 104 -14.51 5.21 7.93
C ALA A 104 -15.22 3.88 7.68
N GLN A 105 -15.55 3.59 6.42
CA GLN A 105 -16.19 2.33 6.02
C GLN A 105 -15.25 1.13 6.26
N TYR A 106 -14.00 1.19 5.80
CA TYR A 106 -13.03 0.11 6.04
C TYR A 106 -12.74 -0.11 7.53
N LYS A 107 -12.72 0.96 8.34
CA LYS A 107 -12.56 0.84 9.79
C LYS A 107 -13.73 0.08 10.40
N LYS A 108 -14.96 0.44 10.02
CA LYS A 108 -16.19 -0.26 10.44
C LYS A 108 -16.18 -1.72 10.02
N ASP A 109 -15.64 -2.00 8.85
CA ASP A 109 -15.60 -3.35 8.27
C ASP A 109 -14.40 -4.18 8.76
N GLY A 110 -13.55 -3.65 9.66
CA GLY A 110 -12.52 -4.42 10.38
C GLY A 110 -11.07 -4.15 10.00
N ALA A 111 -10.77 -3.10 9.22
CA ALA A 111 -9.39 -2.70 8.94
C ALA A 111 -8.74 -2.06 10.18
N GLY A 112 -7.47 -2.41 10.44
CA GLY A 112 -6.63 -1.77 11.46
C GLY A 112 -5.66 -0.75 10.88
N PHE A 113 -5.27 -0.90 9.61
CA PHE A 113 -4.29 -0.04 8.95
C PHE A 113 -4.57 0.12 7.46
N CYS A 114 -3.92 1.10 6.84
CA CYS A 114 -3.97 1.37 5.41
C CYS A 114 -2.58 1.30 4.79
N LYS A 115 -2.53 1.14 3.47
CA LYS A 115 -1.32 1.30 2.67
C LYS A 115 -1.60 2.22 1.48
N TRP A 116 -0.64 3.10 1.20
CA TRP A 116 -0.60 3.98 0.04
C TRP A 116 0.80 3.99 -0.54
N ARG A 117 0.92 3.63 -1.82
CA ARG A 117 2.21 3.58 -2.53
C ARG A 117 2.46 4.79 -3.40
N CYS A 118 3.57 5.47 -3.16
CA CYS A 118 4.19 6.40 -4.10
C CYS A 118 5.41 5.74 -4.75
N VAL A 119 5.77 6.21 -5.95
CA VAL A 119 6.84 5.62 -6.75
C VAL A 119 7.78 6.70 -7.25
N LEU A 120 9.06 6.55 -6.93
CA LEU A 120 10.14 7.40 -7.40
C LEU A 120 11.16 6.55 -8.16
N LYS A 121 11.87 7.16 -9.12
CA LYS A 121 12.85 6.48 -9.99
C LYS A 121 14.19 7.15 -9.88
N ILE A 122 15.27 6.37 -9.97
CA ILE A 122 16.64 6.87 -10.05
C ILE A 122 17.09 6.82 -11.50
N GLN A 123 17.29 7.98 -12.11
CA GLN A 123 17.86 8.14 -13.45
C GLN A 123 18.74 9.39 -13.49
N SER A 124 19.18 9.83 -14.68
CA SER A 124 20.07 10.99 -14.83
C SER A 124 19.52 12.29 -14.22
N HIS A 125 18.19 12.46 -14.21
CA HIS A 125 17.51 13.68 -13.75
C HIS A 125 16.37 13.43 -12.75
N THR A 126 16.24 12.21 -12.24
CA THR A 126 15.16 11.78 -11.34
C THR A 126 15.72 11.10 -10.07
N PRO A 127 15.04 11.20 -8.91
CA PRO A 127 13.76 11.89 -8.71
C PRO A 127 13.93 13.42 -8.71
N SER A 128 13.06 14.12 -9.42
CA SER A 128 13.08 15.59 -9.44
C SER A 128 12.58 16.16 -8.12
N TYR A 129 12.90 17.42 -7.86
CA TYR A 129 12.33 18.15 -6.72
C TYR A 129 10.79 18.13 -6.74
N LEU A 130 10.18 18.29 -7.91
CA LEU A 130 8.72 18.24 -8.07
C LEU A 130 8.16 16.89 -7.65
N ALA A 131 8.74 15.78 -8.13
CA ALA A 131 8.28 14.44 -7.78
C ALA A 131 8.44 14.13 -6.28
N MET A 132 9.57 14.55 -5.67
CA MET A 132 9.77 14.37 -4.23
C MET A 132 8.76 15.15 -3.39
N VAL A 133 8.53 16.44 -3.70
CA VAL A 133 7.55 17.26 -2.97
C VAL A 133 6.14 16.72 -3.14
N GLU A 134 5.74 16.40 -4.36
CA GLU A 134 4.37 15.98 -4.65
C GLU A 134 4.04 14.63 -4.01
N ASN A 135 4.94 13.64 -4.11
CA ASN A 135 4.73 12.33 -3.47
C ASN A 135 4.78 12.43 -1.94
N ALA A 136 5.67 13.24 -1.36
CA ALA A 136 5.71 13.46 0.08
C ALA A 136 4.41 14.12 0.60
N ASN A 137 3.93 15.15 -0.10
CA ASN A 137 2.72 15.88 0.26
C ASN A 137 1.46 15.02 0.14
N VAL A 138 1.31 14.21 -0.92
CA VAL A 138 0.14 13.33 -1.07
C VAL A 138 0.12 12.23 -0.01
N LEU A 139 1.28 11.66 0.35
CA LEU A 139 1.41 10.70 1.44
C LEU A 139 1.05 11.31 2.80
N ALA A 140 1.45 12.55 3.06
CA ALA A 140 1.10 13.24 4.31
C ALA A 140 -0.40 13.55 4.42
N ARG A 141 -1.05 13.94 3.32
CA ARG A 141 -2.51 14.10 3.28
C ARG A 141 -3.24 12.78 3.50
N TYR A 142 -2.79 11.71 2.83
CA TYR A 142 -3.30 10.36 3.03
C TYR A 142 -3.19 9.94 4.51
N ALA A 143 -2.01 10.10 5.11
CA ALA A 143 -1.75 9.70 6.48
C ALA A 143 -2.68 10.40 7.48
N THR A 144 -2.87 11.72 7.31
CA THR A 144 -3.77 12.52 8.15
C THR A 144 -5.21 12.02 8.06
N ILE A 145 -5.71 11.75 6.85
CA ILE A 145 -7.08 11.23 6.64
C ILE A 145 -7.24 9.83 7.27
N CYS A 146 -6.24 8.97 7.16
CA CYS A 146 -6.27 7.65 7.81
C CYS A 146 -6.35 7.77 9.33
N GLN A 147 -5.51 8.62 9.94
CA GLN A 147 -5.48 8.82 11.39
C GLN A 147 -6.79 9.41 11.91
N GLN A 148 -7.41 10.35 11.20
CA GLN A 148 -8.73 10.89 11.54
C GLN A 148 -9.83 9.81 11.60
N ASN A 149 -9.65 8.71 10.87
CA ASN A 149 -10.59 7.59 10.82
C ASN A 149 -10.11 6.37 11.62
N GLY A 150 -9.09 6.53 12.46
CA GLY A 150 -8.58 5.47 13.35
C GLY A 150 -7.86 4.32 12.63
N LEU A 151 -7.28 4.59 11.46
CA LEU A 151 -6.45 3.64 10.71
C LEU A 151 -4.99 4.09 10.74
N VAL A 152 -4.09 3.15 11.06
CA VAL A 152 -2.64 3.39 10.98
C VAL A 152 -2.24 3.50 9.51
N PRO A 153 -1.65 4.60 9.02
CA PRO A 153 -1.15 4.66 7.66
C PRO A 153 0.25 4.05 7.56
N ILE A 154 0.41 3.06 6.70
CA ILE A 154 1.71 2.71 6.13
C ILE A 154 2.01 3.74 5.03
N VAL A 155 3.11 4.45 5.19
CA VAL A 155 3.60 5.49 4.30
C VAL A 155 4.68 4.87 3.41
N GLU A 156 4.42 4.65 2.12
CA GLU A 156 5.32 3.89 1.24
C GLU A 156 5.86 4.75 0.08
N PRO A 157 6.95 5.52 0.30
CA PRO A 157 7.64 6.28 -0.74
C PRO A 157 8.69 5.39 -1.43
N GLU A 158 8.24 4.44 -2.27
CA GLU A 158 9.13 3.45 -2.88
C GLU A 158 10.06 4.09 -3.92
N VAL A 159 11.37 3.97 -3.69
CA VAL A 159 12.40 4.28 -4.67
C VAL A 159 12.72 3.00 -5.45
N LEU A 160 12.41 2.98 -6.74
CA LEU A 160 12.58 1.80 -7.57
C LEU A 160 14.05 1.42 -7.77
N PRO A 161 14.37 0.11 -7.82
CA PRO A 161 15.73 -0.37 -8.07
C PRO A 161 16.11 -0.37 -9.56
N ASP A 162 15.17 -0.05 -10.48
CA ASP A 162 15.42 -0.03 -11.92
C ASP A 162 16.58 0.92 -12.29
N GLY A 163 17.51 0.43 -13.12
CA GLY A 163 18.66 1.19 -13.64
C GLY A 163 20.01 0.59 -13.25
N ASP A 164 21.09 1.27 -13.64
CA ASP A 164 22.48 0.84 -13.42
C ASP A 164 23.20 1.67 -12.33
N HIS A 165 22.44 2.30 -11.43
CA HIS A 165 22.99 3.11 -10.35
C HIS A 165 23.65 2.26 -9.26
N ASP A 166 24.63 2.81 -8.56
CA ASP A 166 25.32 2.12 -7.48
C ASP A 166 24.60 2.25 -6.13
N LEU A 167 25.11 1.53 -5.13
CA LEU A 167 24.57 1.54 -3.77
C LEU A 167 24.61 2.94 -3.13
N GLU A 168 25.67 3.71 -3.37
CA GLU A 168 25.81 5.06 -2.81
C GLU A 168 24.77 6.02 -3.38
N THR A 169 24.45 5.87 -4.68
CA THR A 169 23.37 6.62 -5.32
C THR A 169 22.01 6.25 -4.74
N ALA A 170 21.72 4.94 -4.59
CA ALA A 170 20.47 4.48 -3.98
C ALA A 170 20.31 5.03 -2.55
N LYS A 171 21.36 4.91 -1.72
CA LYS A 171 21.39 5.46 -0.36
C LYS A 171 21.11 6.96 -0.33
N ARG A 172 21.82 7.74 -1.15
CA ARG A 172 21.65 9.20 -1.21
C ARG A 172 20.23 9.59 -1.62
N VAL A 173 19.66 8.92 -2.61
CA VAL A 173 18.28 9.21 -3.05
C VAL A 173 17.28 8.83 -1.96
N THR A 174 17.43 7.67 -1.32
CA THR A 174 16.58 7.27 -0.19
C THR A 174 16.65 8.27 0.96
N GLU A 175 17.85 8.73 1.36
CA GLU A 175 18.01 9.75 2.39
C GLU A 175 17.24 11.04 2.06
N GLN A 176 17.32 11.50 0.81
CA GLN A 176 16.59 12.68 0.35
C GLN A 176 15.08 12.44 0.36
N VAL A 177 14.60 11.36 -0.24
CA VAL A 177 13.17 11.04 -0.30
C VAL A 177 12.56 10.94 1.10
N LEU A 178 13.23 10.27 2.04
CA LEU A 178 12.75 10.16 3.42
C LEU A 178 12.78 11.50 4.16
N ALA A 179 13.77 12.36 3.92
CA ALA A 179 13.79 13.70 4.50
C ALA A 179 12.60 14.56 4.04
N PHE A 180 12.28 14.52 2.74
CA PHE A 180 11.06 15.17 2.21
C PHE A 180 9.81 14.56 2.84
N GLN A 181 9.75 13.23 2.95
CA GLN A 181 8.61 12.52 3.52
C GLN A 181 8.33 12.95 4.97
N TYR A 182 9.32 12.86 5.86
CA TYR A 182 9.12 13.20 7.27
C TYR A 182 8.86 14.68 7.49
N LYS A 183 9.45 15.58 6.69
CA LYS A 183 9.11 17.00 6.72
C LYS A 183 7.64 17.23 6.36
N ALA A 184 7.15 16.58 5.31
CA ALA A 184 5.73 16.68 4.92
C ALA A 184 4.80 16.08 5.99
N LEU A 185 5.15 14.94 6.60
CA LEU A 185 4.37 14.37 7.71
C LEU A 185 4.27 15.36 8.89
N ALA A 186 5.36 16.03 9.25
CA ALA A 186 5.37 17.04 10.29
C ALA A 186 4.51 18.27 9.93
N ASP A 187 4.59 18.75 8.68
CA ASP A 187 3.80 19.89 8.20
C ASP A 187 2.29 19.64 8.21
N HIS A 188 1.88 18.37 8.05
CA HIS A 188 0.47 17.95 8.10
C HIS A 188 0.05 17.47 9.49
N HIS A 189 0.88 17.66 10.51
CA HIS A 189 0.59 17.31 11.91
C HIS A 189 0.30 15.81 12.12
N VAL A 190 0.95 14.94 11.34
CA VAL A 190 0.80 13.49 11.47
C VAL A 190 1.40 13.02 12.80
N TYR A 191 0.65 12.23 13.55
CA TYR A 191 1.12 11.59 14.79
C TYR A 191 2.03 10.40 14.45
N LEU A 192 3.35 10.57 14.52
CA LEU A 192 4.32 9.62 13.96
C LEU A 192 4.29 8.25 14.65
N GLU A 193 4.06 8.18 15.96
CA GLU A 193 3.96 6.93 16.71
C GLU A 193 2.77 6.06 16.25
N GLY A 194 1.80 6.67 15.56
CA GLY A 194 0.68 5.99 14.91
C GLY A 194 0.87 5.79 13.41
N THR A 195 2.11 5.68 12.92
CA THR A 195 2.44 5.41 11.50
C THR A 195 3.43 4.26 11.35
N LEU A 196 3.55 3.74 10.12
CA LEU A 196 4.61 2.81 9.71
C LEU A 196 5.24 3.30 8.41
N LEU A 197 6.49 2.92 8.16
CA LEU A 197 7.26 3.19 6.95
C LEU A 197 7.73 1.86 6.35
#